data_AF-A0A0N9HN61-F1
#
_entry.id   AF-A0A0N9HN61-F1
#
_cell.length_a   1.000
_cell.length_b   1.000
_cell.length_c   1.000
_cell.angle_alpha   90.00
_cell.angle_beta   90.00
_cell.angle_gamma   90.00
#
_symmetry.space_group_name_H-M   'P 1'
#
loop_
_entity.id
_entity.type
_entity.pdbx_description
1 polymer ?
#
loop_
_entity_poly.entity_id
_entity_poly.type
_entity_poly.pdbx_seq_one_letter_code
_entity_poly.pdbx_strand_id
1 'polypeptide(L)'
;MSAAAQIAFACQRALARLEGCLPPQAPAPLGPPPRALQLESVCIRRSLEELGCSAPSISALSRIFSVAQASIQSTYTSTYQRVSQELASTFERGDAALKQTFDEQQRARYISDYHRARDELVRRLLEKIVSARRKAASADEVGRGNFSAEVVEVLERA
;
A
#
# COMPACT_ATOMS: atom_id res chain seq x y z
N MET A 1 4.22 35.31 26.00
CA MET A 1 4.32 33.86 26.26
C MET A 1 3.18 33.45 27.17
N SER A 2 2.44 32.39 26.85
CA SER A 2 1.32 31.92 27.69
C SER A 2 1.82 31.12 28.89
N ALA A 3 1.00 31.02 29.95
CA ALA A 3 1.29 30.19 31.11
C ALA A 3 1.57 28.72 30.73
N ALA A 4 0.85 28.20 29.73
CA ALA A 4 1.08 26.86 29.19
C ALA A 4 2.49 26.67 28.60
N ALA A 5 3.02 27.68 27.90
CA ALA A 5 4.36 27.62 27.34
C ALA A 5 5.45 27.60 28.44
N GLN A 6 5.24 28.30 29.55
CA GLN A 6 6.16 28.28 30.69
C GLN A 6 6.14 26.94 31.43
N ILE A 7 4.96 26.34 31.61
CA ILE A 7 4.80 25.02 32.21
C ILE A 7 5.49 23.96 31.34
N ALA A 8 5.23 23.95 30.02
CA ALA A 8 5.84 23.01 29.09
C ALA A 8 7.38 23.10 29.12
N PHE A 9 7.94 24.32 29.14
CA PHE A 9 9.37 24.54 29.25
C PHE A 9 9.95 24.04 30.58
N ALA A 10 9.27 24.30 31.70
CA ALA A 10 9.68 23.82 33.02
C ALA A 10 9.65 22.27 33.09
N CYS A 11 8.62 21.64 32.53
CA CYS A 11 8.51 20.19 32.43
C CYS A 11 9.62 19.59 31.57
N GLN A 12 9.88 20.13 30.38
CA GLN A 12 10.99 19.67 29.53
C GLN A 12 12.34 19.79 30.23
N ARG A 13 12.58 20.91 30.94
CA ARG A 13 13.82 21.11 31.68
C ARG A 13 13.99 20.12 32.84
N ALA A 14 12.89 19.74 33.50
CA ALA A 14 12.91 18.72 34.56
C ALA A 14 13.16 17.31 34.00
N LEU A 15 12.51 16.96 32.88
CA LEU A 15 12.70 15.68 32.20
C LEU A 15 14.13 15.50 31.68
N ALA A 16 14.70 16.54 31.06
CA ALA A 16 16.09 16.50 30.58
C ALA A 16 17.12 16.30 31.71
N ARG A 17 16.83 16.79 32.92
CA ARG A 17 17.68 16.54 34.10
C ARG A 17 17.56 15.11 34.62
N LEU A 18 16.37 14.53 34.51
CA LEU A 18 16.14 13.13 34.90
C LEU A 18 16.87 12.17 33.94
N GLU A 19 16.89 12.47 32.63
CA GLU A 19 17.64 11.68 31.65
C GLU A 19 19.15 11.60 31.99
N GLY A 20 19.73 12.66 32.54
CA GLY A 20 21.14 12.68 32.98
C GLY A 20 21.41 11.92 34.29
N CYS A 21 20.38 11.61 35.07
CA CYS A 21 20.50 10.84 36.32
C CYS A 21 20.25 9.34 36.12
N LEU A 22 19.74 8.93 34.96
CA LEU A 22 19.55 7.53 34.64
C LEU A 22 20.90 6.90 34.24
N PRO A 23 21.21 5.69 34.70
CA PRO A 23 22.39 4.99 34.23
C PRO A 23 22.31 4.82 32.71
N PRO A 24 23.44 4.91 31.98
CA PRO A 24 23.44 4.71 30.55
C PRO A 24 22.82 3.34 30.24
N GLN A 25 21.67 3.34 29.55
CA GLN A 25 21.03 2.11 29.12
C GLN A 25 22.03 1.36 28.24
N ALA A 26 22.47 0.20 28.73
CA ALA A 26 23.25 -0.71 27.92
C ALA A 26 22.45 -1.03 26.65
N PRO A 27 23.09 -1.09 25.46
CA PRO A 27 22.39 -1.47 24.24
C PRO A 27 21.70 -2.81 24.46
N ALA A 28 20.38 -2.82 24.25
CA ALA A 28 19.59 -4.04 24.40
C ALA A 28 20.20 -5.14 23.51
N PRO A 29 20.40 -6.37 24.03
CA PRO A 29 20.91 -7.45 23.22
C PRO A 29 20.01 -7.64 22.00
N LEU A 30 20.63 -7.74 20.81
CA LEU A 30 19.92 -8.00 19.57
C LEU A 30 19.15 -9.31 19.71
N GLY A 31 17.82 -9.20 19.82
CA GLY A 31 16.93 -10.36 19.84
C GLY A 31 16.97 -11.10 18.51
N PRO A 32 16.48 -12.35 18.47
CA PRO A 32 16.38 -13.11 17.22
C PRO A 32 15.53 -12.34 16.19
N PRO A 33 15.84 -12.49 14.89
CA PRO A 33 15.11 -11.79 13.84
C PRO A 33 13.62 -12.19 13.84
N PRO A 34 12.71 -11.25 13.54
CA PRO A 34 11.28 -11.54 13.49
C PRO A 34 10.94 -12.54 12.39
N ARG A 35 9.91 -13.35 12.63
CA ARG A 35 9.48 -14.41 11.71
C ARG A 35 8.94 -13.82 10.41
N ALA A 36 9.38 -14.31 9.26
CA ALA A 36 8.96 -13.75 7.98
C ALA A 36 7.43 -13.80 7.75
N LEU A 37 6.91 -12.74 7.12
CA LEU A 37 5.55 -12.73 6.57
C LEU A 37 5.50 -13.64 5.34
N GLN A 38 4.49 -14.49 5.28
CA GLN A 38 4.19 -15.29 4.09
C GLN A 38 3.09 -14.57 3.32
N LEU A 39 3.48 -13.74 2.34
CA LEU A 39 2.57 -12.92 1.55
C LEU A 39 2.44 -13.51 0.15
N GLU A 40 1.23 -13.96 -0.21
CA GLU A 40 0.98 -14.57 -1.51
C GLU A 40 0.74 -13.53 -2.60
N SER A 41 1.32 -13.77 -3.78
CA SER A 41 1.06 -13.01 -5.00
C SER A 41 -0.15 -13.56 -5.74
N VAL A 42 -1.03 -12.70 -6.26
CA VAL A 42 -2.11 -13.11 -7.17
C VAL A 42 -1.79 -12.74 -8.61
N CYS A 43 -2.49 -13.40 -9.54
CA CYS A 43 -2.39 -13.14 -10.98
C CYS A 43 -3.76 -12.70 -11.50
N ILE A 44 -3.79 -11.58 -12.23
CA ILE A 44 -5.04 -11.01 -12.78
C ILE A 44 -5.30 -11.39 -14.24
N ARG A 45 -4.43 -12.19 -14.87
CA ARG A 45 -4.50 -12.50 -16.31
C ARG A 45 -5.87 -13.03 -16.73
N ARG A 46 -6.40 -14.01 -15.99
CA ARG A 46 -7.71 -14.60 -16.26
C ARG A 46 -8.82 -13.56 -16.26
N SER A 47 -8.83 -12.65 -15.27
CA SER A 47 -9.82 -11.57 -15.22
C SER A 47 -9.69 -10.60 -16.40
N LEU A 48 -8.46 -10.36 -16.90
CA LEU A 48 -8.24 -9.53 -18.09
C LEU A 48 -8.71 -10.21 -19.38
N GLU A 49 -8.52 -11.53 -19.48
CA GLU A 49 -9.04 -12.37 -20.58
C GLU A 49 -10.57 -12.36 -20.59
N GLU A 50 -11.21 -12.53 -19.43
CA GLU A 50 -12.67 -12.46 -19.26
C GLU A 50 -13.23 -11.07 -19.62
N LEU A 51 -12.43 -10.00 -19.46
CA LEU A 51 -12.77 -8.65 -19.90
C LEU A 51 -12.52 -8.41 -21.41
N GLY A 52 -12.08 -9.42 -22.17
CA GLY A 52 -11.81 -9.31 -23.60
C GLY A 52 -10.60 -8.44 -23.93
N CYS A 53 -9.65 -8.29 -23.01
CA CYS A 53 -8.42 -7.56 -23.29
C CYS A 53 -7.57 -8.29 -24.35
N SER A 54 -6.93 -7.55 -25.25
CA SER A 54 -5.99 -8.13 -26.20
C SER A 54 -4.72 -8.62 -25.49
N ALA A 55 -3.98 -9.57 -26.09
CA ALA A 55 -2.76 -10.11 -25.51
C ALA A 55 -1.70 -9.04 -25.14
N PRO A 56 -1.46 -7.98 -25.95
CA PRO A 56 -0.57 -6.88 -25.56
C PRO A 56 -1.06 -6.14 -24.32
N SER A 57 -2.36 -5.84 -24.24
CA SER A 57 -2.98 -5.17 -23.08
C SER A 57 -2.91 -6.04 -21.83
N ILE A 58 -3.17 -7.35 -21.95
CA ILE A 58 -3.03 -8.31 -20.85
C ILE A 58 -1.60 -8.30 -20.32
N SER A 59 -0.60 -8.35 -21.20
CA SER A 59 0.80 -8.33 -20.82
C SER A 59 1.18 -7.04 -20.07
N ALA A 60 0.82 -5.88 -20.62
CA ALA A 60 1.11 -4.59 -20.02
C ALA A 60 0.43 -4.40 -18.66
N LEU A 61 -0.88 -4.69 -18.58
CA LEU A 61 -1.66 -4.55 -17.34
C LEU A 61 -1.21 -5.55 -16.27
N SER A 62 -0.88 -6.79 -16.65
CA SER A 62 -0.32 -7.77 -15.72
C SER A 62 1.01 -7.30 -15.15
N ARG A 63 1.89 -6.72 -15.98
CA ARG A 63 3.18 -6.18 -15.52
C ARG A 63 2.98 -5.00 -14.56
N ILE A 64 2.09 -4.06 -14.88
CA ILE A 64 1.75 -2.94 -13.99
C ILE A 64 1.25 -3.46 -12.63
N PHE A 65 0.34 -4.44 -12.67
CA PHE A 65 -0.18 -5.07 -11.46
C PHE A 65 0.90 -5.78 -10.64
N SER A 66 1.77 -6.57 -11.27
CA SER A 66 2.86 -7.28 -10.59
C SER A 66 3.81 -6.31 -9.89
N VAL A 67 4.14 -5.17 -10.53
CA VAL A 67 4.97 -4.13 -9.92
C VAL A 67 4.27 -3.50 -8.71
N ALA A 68 2.99 -3.15 -8.85
CA ALA A 68 2.22 -2.58 -7.75
C ALA A 68 2.09 -3.55 -6.57
N GLN A 69 1.80 -4.82 -6.84
CA GLN A 69 1.72 -5.87 -5.81
C GLN A 69 3.07 -6.09 -5.13
N ALA A 70 4.18 -6.14 -5.87
CA ALA A 70 5.52 -6.27 -5.31
C ALA A 70 5.87 -5.09 -4.39
N SER A 71 5.47 -3.86 -4.77
CA SER A 71 5.64 -2.67 -3.94
C SER A 71 4.85 -2.76 -2.62
N ILE A 72 3.60 -3.23 -2.67
CA ILE A 72 2.79 -3.48 -1.47
C ILE A 72 3.45 -4.56 -0.60
N GLN A 73 3.83 -5.71 -1.18
CA GLN A 73 4.50 -6.80 -0.45
C GLN A 73 5.78 -6.32 0.26
N SER A 74 6.61 -5.55 -0.45
CA SER A 74 7.83 -4.97 0.10
C SER A 74 7.52 -4.05 1.28
N THR A 75 6.52 -3.18 1.14
CA THR A 75 6.12 -2.22 2.17
C THR A 75 5.63 -2.93 3.43
N TYR A 76 4.77 -3.94 3.28
CA TYR A 76 4.26 -4.71 4.43
C TYR A 76 5.38 -5.50 5.11
N THR A 77 6.26 -6.13 4.35
CA THR A 77 7.41 -6.88 4.88
C THR A 77 8.36 -5.97 5.65
N SER A 78 8.78 -4.84 5.07
CA SER A 78 9.72 -3.92 5.70
C SER A 78 9.12 -3.26 6.94
N THR A 79 7.84 -2.87 6.88
CA THR A 79 7.15 -2.24 8.00
C THR A 79 6.96 -3.22 9.14
N TYR A 80 6.57 -4.46 8.85
CA TYR A 80 6.48 -5.51 9.86
C TYR A 80 7.84 -5.78 10.52
N GLN A 81 8.90 -5.96 9.73
CA GLN A 81 10.24 -6.19 10.27
C GLN A 81 10.67 -5.05 11.20
N ARG A 82 10.48 -3.80 10.78
CA ARG A 82 10.79 -2.62 11.59
C ARG A 82 9.99 -2.60 12.89
N VAL A 83 8.67 -2.74 12.80
CA VAL A 83 7.78 -2.70 13.98
C VAL A 83 8.07 -3.85 14.94
N SER A 84 8.34 -5.06 14.45
CA SER A 84 8.68 -6.20 15.30
C SER A 84 10.04 -6.02 15.97
N GLN A 85 11.02 -5.40 15.31
CA GLN A 85 12.30 -5.05 15.94
C GLN A 85 12.14 -3.98 17.02
N GLU A 86 11.38 -2.92 16.73
CA GLU A 86 11.06 -1.87 17.70
C GLU A 86 10.33 -2.48 18.91
N LEU A 87 9.33 -3.33 18.69
CA LEU A 87 8.59 -3.97 19.77
C LEU A 87 9.47 -4.94 20.58
N ALA A 88 10.34 -5.71 19.92
CA ALA A 88 11.27 -6.61 20.59
C ALA A 88 12.20 -5.86 21.57
N SER A 89 12.52 -4.60 21.30
CA SER A 89 13.35 -3.77 22.18
C SER A 89 12.64 -3.28 23.45
N THR A 90 11.30 -3.37 23.48
CA THR A 90 10.47 -2.92 24.62
C THR A 90 10.18 -4.02 25.64
N PHE A 91 10.39 -5.29 25.30
CA PHE A 91 10.13 -6.42 26.18
C PHE A 91 11.30 -6.68 27.15
N GLU A 92 10.98 -7.00 28.40
CA GLU A 92 11.97 -7.36 29.41
C GLU A 92 12.34 -8.85 29.33
N ARG A 93 13.40 -9.25 30.07
CA ARG A 93 13.99 -10.60 30.01
C ARG A 93 13.06 -11.73 30.53
N GLY A 94 11.83 -11.40 30.97
CA GLY A 94 10.79 -12.35 31.40
C GLY A 94 9.56 -12.44 30.49
N ASP A 95 9.42 -11.58 29.49
CA ASP A 95 8.17 -11.40 28.73
C ASP A 95 8.02 -12.34 27.53
N ALA A 96 8.66 -13.52 27.55
CA ALA A 96 8.73 -14.40 26.37
C ALA A 96 7.34 -14.81 25.84
N ALA A 97 6.40 -15.15 26.74
CA ALA A 97 5.04 -15.53 26.36
C ALA A 97 4.23 -14.34 25.80
N LEU A 98 4.42 -13.15 26.38
CA LEU A 98 3.78 -11.93 25.92
C LEU A 98 4.30 -11.53 24.53
N LYS A 99 5.63 -11.56 24.35
CA LYS A 99 6.29 -11.32 23.06
C LYS A 99 5.78 -12.26 21.98
N GLN A 100 5.69 -13.56 22.26
CA GLN A 100 5.17 -14.53 21.30
C GLN A 100 3.72 -14.22 20.91
N THR A 101 2.86 -13.91 21.88
CA THR A 101 1.46 -13.57 21.63
C THR A 101 1.32 -12.33 20.76
N PHE A 102 2.11 -11.29 21.04
CA PHE A 102 2.14 -10.07 20.23
C PHE A 102 2.66 -10.31 18.82
N ASP A 103 3.73 -11.10 18.67
CA ASP A 103 4.29 -11.44 17.35
C ASP A 103 3.27 -12.18 16.48
N GLU A 104 2.51 -13.13 17.05
CA GLU A 104 1.45 -13.87 16.36
C GLU A 104 0.30 -12.94 15.94
N GLN A 105 -0.17 -12.08 16.84
CA GLN A 105 -1.22 -11.11 16.55
C GLN A 105 -0.81 -10.09 15.49
N GLN A 106 0.41 -9.54 15.59
CA GLN A 106 0.94 -8.64 14.57
C GLN A 106 1.06 -9.33 13.23
N ARG A 107 1.61 -10.55 13.19
CA ARG A 107 1.74 -11.31 11.94
C ARG A 107 0.38 -11.54 11.29
N ALA A 108 -0.61 -12.00 12.05
CA ALA A 108 -1.97 -12.20 11.55
C ALA A 108 -2.58 -10.90 11.00
N ARG A 109 -2.39 -9.78 11.70
CA ARG A 109 -2.86 -8.46 11.27
C ARG A 109 -2.20 -8.01 9.96
N TYR A 110 -0.87 -8.06 9.86
CA TYR A 110 -0.16 -7.64 8.65
C TYR A 110 -0.51 -8.49 7.43
N ILE A 111 -0.70 -9.81 7.61
CA ILE A 111 -1.17 -10.69 6.54
C ILE A 111 -2.59 -10.31 6.10
N SER A 112 -3.50 -10.09 7.05
CA SER A 112 -4.88 -9.68 6.76
C SER A 112 -4.95 -8.33 6.05
N ASP A 113 -4.23 -7.33 6.56
CA ASP A 113 -4.15 -6.00 5.96
C ASP A 113 -3.53 -6.04 4.56
N TYR A 114 -2.52 -6.90 4.34
CA TYR A 114 -1.94 -7.14 3.02
C TYR A 114 -2.97 -7.75 2.05
N HIS A 115 -3.70 -8.79 2.46
CA HIS A 115 -4.74 -9.40 1.63
C HIS A 115 -5.80 -8.37 1.24
N ARG A 116 -6.27 -7.56 2.20
CA ARG A 116 -7.21 -6.47 1.92
C ARG A 116 -6.66 -5.46 0.91
N ALA A 117 -5.40 -5.03 1.08
CA ALA A 117 -4.76 -4.06 0.18
C ALA A 117 -4.59 -4.63 -1.24
N ARG A 118 -4.21 -5.91 -1.34
CA ARG A 118 -4.08 -6.64 -2.61
C ARG A 118 -5.41 -6.76 -3.33
N ASP A 119 -6.46 -7.18 -2.63
CA ASP A 119 -7.79 -7.38 -3.22
C ASP A 119 -8.41 -6.04 -3.66
N GLU A 120 -8.17 -4.97 -2.88
CA GLU A 120 -8.55 -3.61 -3.25
C GLU A 120 -7.80 -3.11 -4.50
N LEU A 121 -6.50 -3.43 -4.63
CA LEU A 121 -5.72 -3.12 -5.84
C LEU A 121 -6.31 -3.83 -7.06
N VAL A 122 -6.64 -5.12 -6.95
CA VAL A 122 -7.29 -5.89 -8.03
C VAL A 122 -8.60 -5.22 -8.42
N ARG A 123 -9.49 -4.98 -7.45
CA ARG A 123 -10.79 -4.36 -7.68
C ARG A 123 -10.67 -3.03 -8.41
N ARG A 124 -9.84 -2.11 -7.91
CA ARG A 124 -9.65 -0.78 -8.52
C ARG A 124 -9.09 -0.85 -9.93
N LEU A 125 -8.17 -1.77 -10.19
CA LEU A 125 -7.59 -1.92 -11.52
C LEU A 125 -8.65 -2.41 -12.52
N LEU A 126 -9.42 -3.45 -12.17
CA LEU A 126 -10.49 -3.98 -13.02
C LEU A 126 -11.59 -2.94 -13.26
N GLU A 127 -12.00 -2.19 -12.24
CA GLU A 127 -12.96 -1.09 -12.39
C GLU A 127 -12.48 -0.02 -13.37
N LYS A 128 -11.20 0.37 -13.28
CA LYS A 128 -10.60 1.33 -14.21
C LYS A 128 -10.59 0.80 -15.63
N ILE A 129 -10.29 -0.48 -15.83
CA ILE A 129 -10.30 -1.12 -17.16
C ILE A 129 -11.72 -1.13 -17.73
N VAL A 130 -12.72 -1.53 -16.94
CA VAL A 130 -14.13 -1.52 -17.36
C VAL A 130 -14.58 -0.10 -17.72
N SER A 131 -14.22 0.89 -16.90
CA SER A 131 -14.53 2.30 -17.17
C SER A 131 -13.87 2.80 -18.46
N ALA A 132 -12.58 2.51 -18.66
CA ALA A 132 -11.85 2.88 -19.87
C ALA A 132 -12.46 2.24 -21.13
N ARG A 133 -12.87 0.97 -21.04
CA ARG A 133 -13.52 0.25 -22.14
C ARG A 133 -14.87 0.87 -22.51
N ARG A 134 -15.70 1.20 -21.52
CA ARG A 134 -16.99 1.87 -21.75
C ARG A 134 -16.81 3.22 -22.43
N LYS A 135 -15.83 4.01 -22.00
CA LYS A 135 -15.51 5.32 -22.60
C LYS A 135 -15.04 5.20 -24.05
N ALA A 136 -14.21 4.20 -24.35
CA ALA A 136 -13.76 3.92 -25.71
C ALA A 136 -14.94 3.54 -26.63
N ALA A 137 -15.82 2.65 -26.17
CA ALA A 137 -17.01 2.25 -26.93
C ALA A 137 -17.94 3.44 -27.24
N SER A 138 -18.15 4.36 -26.29
CA SER A 138 -18.96 5.56 -26.51
C SER A 138 -18.32 6.59 -27.45
N ALA A 139 -16.98 6.61 -27.55
CA ALA A 139 -16.28 7.55 -28.43
C ALA A 139 -16.39 7.13 -29.90
N ASP A 140 -16.43 5.83 -30.19
CA ASP A 140 -16.58 5.29 -31.54
C ASP A 140 -17.96 5.60 -32.16
N GLU A 141 -19.01 5.79 -31.34
CA GLU A 141 -20.34 6.17 -31.82
C GLU A 141 -20.45 7.65 -32.19
N VAL A 142 -19.70 8.54 -31.53
CA VAL A 142 -19.72 9.98 -31.79
C VAL A 142 -18.78 10.38 -32.93
N GLY A 143 -17.69 9.63 -33.15
CA GLY A 143 -16.65 9.96 -34.14
C GLY A 143 -16.98 9.61 -35.59
N ARG A 144 -18.05 8.86 -35.88
CA ARG A 144 -18.40 8.42 -37.25
C ARG A 144 -19.42 9.29 -37.98
N GLY A 145 -19.95 10.34 -37.36
CA GLY A 145 -21.21 10.95 -37.78
C GLY A 145 -21.21 12.41 -38.24
N ASN A 146 -20.07 13.07 -38.54
CA ASN A 146 -20.16 14.50 -38.92
C ASN A 146 -19.24 15.02 -40.04
N PHE A 147 -18.34 14.22 -40.61
CA PHE A 147 -17.52 14.69 -41.73
C PHE A 147 -18.28 14.69 -43.07
N SER A 148 -19.35 13.91 -43.21
CA SER A 148 -20.10 13.80 -44.47
C SER A 148 -21.16 14.88 -44.66
N ALA A 149 -21.62 15.55 -43.59
CA ALA A 149 -22.63 16.60 -43.70
C ALA A 149 -22.02 17.95 -44.12
N GLU A 150 -20.85 18.30 -43.56
CA GLU A 150 -20.17 19.57 -43.86
C GLU A 150 -19.54 19.58 -45.27
N VAL A 151 -19.04 18.43 -45.76
CA VAL A 151 -18.43 18.34 -47.11
C VAL A 151 -19.49 18.35 -48.22
N VAL A 152 -20.70 17.83 -47.98
CA VAL A 152 -21.81 17.89 -48.95
C VAL A 152 -22.36 19.32 -49.06
N GLU A 153 -22.48 20.07 -47.95
CA GLU A 153 -22.90 21.48 -48.00
C GLU A 153 -21.93 22.39 -48.76
N VAL A 154 -20.63 22.07 -48.79
CA VAL A 154 -19.62 22.84 -49.53
C VAL A 154 -19.64 22.51 -51.03
N LEU A 155 -20.02 21.29 -51.42
CA LEU A 155 -20.10 20.87 -52.82
C LEU A 155 -21.42 21.25 -53.52
N GLU A 156 -22.48 21.58 -52.77
CA GLU A 156 -23.74 22.09 -53.33
C GLU A 156 -23.79 23.63 -53.47
N ARG A 157 -22.73 24.33 -53.03
CA ARG A 157 -22.60 25.80 -53.11
C ARG A 157 -21.53 26.31 -54.10
N ALA A 158 -20.85 25.42 -54.82
CA ALA A 158 -19.86 25.75 -55.86
C ALA A 158 -20.43 25.48 -57.26
#